data_AF-A0A1V5APL8-F1
#
_entry.id   AF-A0A1V5APL8-F1
#
_cell.length_a   1.000
_cell.length_b   1.000
_cell.length_c   1.000
_cell.angle_alpha   90.00
_cell.angle_beta   90.00
_cell.angle_gamma   90.00
#
_symmetry.space_group_name_H-M   'P 1'
#
loop_
_entity.id
_entity.type
_entity.pdbx_description
1 polymer ?
#
loop_
_entity_poly.entity_id
_entity_poly.type
_entity_poly.pdbx_seq_one_letter_code
_entity_poly.pdbx_strand_id
1 'polypeptide(L)'
;MLIEVAHAVSRTKGNSKLKRFYTRIRARRGAKIAIVALARKIVCILHHLIICMEKFEDSESTKPKRTKRVGISSPTEKTIEDAMQILAKAGYIIQKEKRGG
;
A
#
# COMPACT_ATOMS: atom_id res chain seq x y z
N MET A 1 9.98 -2.32 17.92
CA MET A 1 9.69 -2.38 16.48
C MET A 1 8.81 -3.56 16.04
N LEU A 2 9.29 -4.81 15.92
CA LEU A 2 8.48 -5.90 15.34
C LEU A 2 7.24 -6.29 16.16
N ILE A 3 7.31 -6.15 17.49
CA ILE A 3 6.18 -6.35 18.38
C ILE A 3 5.07 -5.31 18.14
N GLU A 4 5.43 -4.06 17.83
CA GLU A 4 4.46 -3.00 17.51
C GLU A 4 3.76 -3.28 16.18
N VAL A 5 4.50 -3.78 15.17
CA VAL A 5 3.93 -4.24 13.90
C VAL A 5 2.95 -5.38 14.15
N ALA A 6 3.32 -6.37 14.97
CA ALA A 6 2.42 -7.45 15.36
C ALA A 6 1.16 -6.93 16.09
N HIS A 7 1.30 -5.93 16.98
CA HIS A 7 0.17 -5.28 17.63
C HIS A 7 -0.74 -4.57 16.62
N ALA A 8 -0.19 -3.84 15.65
CA ALA A 8 -0.97 -3.21 14.58
C ALA A 8 -1.77 -4.24 13.78
N VAL A 9 -1.13 -5.33 13.35
CA VAL A 9 -1.78 -6.44 12.64
C VAL A 9 -2.86 -7.10 13.51
N SER A 10 -2.62 -7.25 14.82
CA SER A 10 -3.58 -7.84 15.75
C SER A 10 -4.85 -6.99 15.90
N ARG A 11 -4.79 -5.68 15.68
CA ARG A 11 -5.93 -4.74 15.76
C ARG A 11 -6.63 -4.51 14.43
N THR A 12 -6.07 -4.97 13.31
CA THR A 12 -6.69 -4.86 11.99
C THR A 12 -8.03 -5.58 11.93
N LYS A 13 -9.04 -4.90 11.36
CA LYS A 13 -10.42 -5.41 11.17
C LYS A 13 -10.57 -6.29 9.92
N GLY A 14 -9.62 -6.21 8.98
CA GLY A 14 -9.62 -7.02 7.77
C GLY A 14 -9.24 -8.48 8.03
N ASN A 15 -9.85 -9.38 7.28
CA ASN A 15 -9.44 -10.78 7.22
C ASN A 15 -8.14 -10.84 6.39
N SER A 16 -7.07 -11.28 7.03
CA SER A 16 -5.74 -11.44 6.43
C SER A 16 -5.15 -12.77 6.88
N LYS A 17 -4.27 -13.37 6.10
CA LYS A 17 -3.58 -14.62 6.51
C LYS A 17 -2.87 -14.48 7.85
N LEU A 18 -2.25 -13.32 8.07
CA LEU A 18 -1.57 -12.98 9.32
C LEU A 18 -2.53 -12.85 10.50
N LYS A 19 -3.72 -12.25 10.30
CA LYS A 19 -4.74 -12.16 11.34
C LYS A 19 -5.27 -13.54 11.72
N ARG A 20 -5.55 -14.40 10.74
CA ARG A 20 -6.00 -15.78 10.99
C ARG A 20 -4.94 -16.61 11.73
N PHE A 21 -3.66 -16.43 11.37
CA PHE A 21 -2.56 -17.04 12.10
C PHE A 21 -2.55 -16.59 13.56
N TYR A 22 -2.66 -15.28 13.81
CA TYR A 22 -2.71 -14.72 15.16
C TYR A 22 -3.90 -15.23 15.97
N THR A 23 -5.12 -15.22 15.42
CA THR A 23 -6.32 -15.66 16.16
C THR A 23 -6.24 -17.12 16.54
N ARG A 24 -5.73 -17.98 15.64
CA ARG A 24 -5.50 -19.40 15.92
C ARG A 24 -4.54 -19.64 17.07
N ILE A 25 -3.42 -18.93 17.12
CA ILE A 25 -2.44 -19.09 18.21
C ILE A 25 -2.97 -18.46 19.50
N ARG A 26 -3.64 -17.31 19.42
CA ARG A 26 -4.25 -16.63 20.56
C ARG A 26 -5.27 -17.53 21.27
N ALA A 27 -6.12 -18.21 20.51
CA ALA A 27 -7.13 -19.12 21.07
C ALA A 27 -6.52 -20.31 21.83
N ARG A 28 -5.30 -20.74 21.47
CA ARG A 28 -4.65 -21.91 22.08
C ARG A 28 -3.68 -21.56 23.22
N ARG A 29 -2.99 -20.41 23.13
CA ARG A 29 -1.84 -20.08 23.99
C ARG A 29 -1.90 -18.67 24.60
N GLY A 30 -3.00 -17.95 24.39
CA GLY A 30 -3.17 -16.59 24.90
C GLY A 30 -2.49 -15.51 24.05
N ALA A 31 -2.78 -14.25 24.40
CA ALA A 31 -2.43 -13.09 23.58
C ALA A 31 -0.92 -12.81 23.54
N LYS A 32 -0.22 -12.87 24.68
CA LYS A 32 1.21 -12.55 24.77
C LYS A 32 2.05 -13.44 23.85
N ILE A 33 1.83 -14.76 23.90
CA ILE A 33 2.50 -15.74 23.05
C ILE A 33 2.14 -15.54 21.58
N ALA A 34 0.87 -15.25 21.28
CA ALA A 34 0.42 -15.04 19.91
C ALA A 34 1.06 -13.81 19.24
N ILE A 35 1.30 -12.71 19.98
CA ILE A 35 1.98 -11.52 19.46
C ILE A 35 3.43 -11.82 19.09
N VAL A 36 4.16 -12.52 19.96
CA VAL A 36 5.56 -12.89 19.68
C VAL A 36 5.65 -13.86 18.50
N ALA A 37 4.76 -14.87 18.44
CA ALA A 37 4.69 -15.80 17.33
C ALA A 37 4.37 -15.09 16.00
N LEU A 38 3.48 -14.10 16.02
CA LEU A 38 3.15 -13.28 14.86
C LEU A 38 4.35 -12.45 14.41
N ALA A 39 5.06 -11.79 15.34
CA ALA A 39 6.26 -11.01 15.04
C ALA A 39 7.34 -11.88 14.36
N ARG A 40 7.61 -13.08 14.91
CA ARG A 40 8.57 -14.03 14.31
C ARG A 40 8.17 -14.42 12.89
N LYS A 41 6.88 -14.66 12.65
CA LYS A 41 6.36 -14.99 11.33
C LYS A 41 6.51 -13.84 10.34
N ILE A 42 6.28 -12.60 10.77
CA ILE A 42 6.47 -11.40 9.94
C ILE A 42 7.93 -11.26 9.51
N VAL A 43 8.90 -11.46 10.42
CA VAL A 43 10.34 -11.42 10.07
C VAL A 43 10.69 -12.45 9.01
N CYS A 44 10.23 -13.69 9.17
CA CYS A 44 10.51 -14.75 8.19
C CYS A 44 9.96 -14.41 6.80
N ILE A 45 8.77 -13.78 6.74
CA ILE A 45 8.17 -13.32 5.49
C ILE A 45 9.02 -12.18 4.90
N LEU A 46 9.36 -11.16 5.68
CA LEU A 46 10.17 -10.04 5.20
C LEU A 46 11.52 -10.50 4.63
N HIS A 47 12.19 -11.41 5.34
CA HIS A 47 13.43 -12.01 4.88
C HIS A 47 13.28 -12.73 3.54
N HIS A 48 12.23 -13.55 3.38
CA HIS A 48 11.94 -14.22 2.12
C HIS A 48 11.65 -13.22 1.00
N LEU A 49 10.84 -12.19 1.24
CA LEU A 49 10.50 -11.21 0.22
C LEU A 49 11.73 -10.43 -0.26
N ILE A 50 12.63 -10.07 0.65
CA ILE A 50 13.86 -9.33 0.32
C ILE A 50 14.82 -10.20 -0.50
N ILE A 51 15.01 -11.46 -0.11
CA ILE A 51 15.94 -12.36 -0.80
C ILE A 51 15.39 -12.86 -2.13
N CYS A 52 14.09 -13.19 -2.17
CA CYS A 52 13.44 -13.70 -3.38
C CYS A 52 12.99 -12.58 -4.33
N MET A 53 13.09 -11.30 -3.94
CA MET A 53 12.64 -10.14 -4.73
C MET A 53 11.14 -10.22 -5.12
N GLU A 54 10.34 -10.90 -4.29
CA GLU A 54 8.91 -11.11 -4.55
C GLU A 54 8.04 -10.08 -3.83
N LYS A 55 6.85 -9.82 -4.39
CA LYS A 55 5.85 -8.94 -3.76
C LYS A 55 5.02 -9.72 -2.75
N PHE A 56 4.72 -9.10 -1.61
CA PHE A 56 3.79 -9.69 -0.66
C PHE A 56 2.36 -9.68 -1.21
N GLU A 57 1.75 -10.85 -1.37
CA GLU A 57 0.36 -11.01 -1.78
C GLU A 57 -0.45 -11.74 -0.70
N ASP A 58 -1.52 -11.09 -0.23
CA ASP A 58 -2.45 -11.69 0.72
C ASP A 58 -3.78 -12.01 0.02
N SER A 59 -3.91 -13.27 -0.43
CA SER A 59 -5.08 -13.77 -1.15
C SER A 59 -6.40 -13.65 -0.37
N GLU A 60 -6.36 -13.45 0.94
CA GLU A 60 -7.55 -13.31 1.80
C GLU A 60 -8.01 -11.85 1.99
N SER A 61 -7.20 -10.89 1.54
CA SER A 61 -7.48 -9.46 1.68
C SER A 61 -8.55 -8.99 0.67
N THR A 62 -9.80 -9.37 0.92
CA THR A 62 -10.94 -9.15 0.01
C THR A 62 -11.35 -7.70 -0.25
N LYS A 63 -10.62 -6.69 0.23
CA LYS A 63 -10.94 -5.29 -0.10
C LYS A 63 -9.67 -4.48 -0.27
N PRO A 64 -9.42 -3.89 -1.46
CA PRO A 64 -8.56 -2.72 -1.49
C PRO A 64 -9.19 -1.71 -0.54
N LYS A 65 -8.51 -1.38 0.56
CA LYS A 65 -8.82 -0.14 1.25
C LYS A 65 -8.68 0.93 0.18
N ARG A 66 -9.81 1.51 -0.25
CA ARG A 66 -9.81 2.83 -0.84
C ARG A 66 -9.08 3.71 0.17
N THR A 67 -7.77 3.86 0.03
CA THR A 67 -7.13 5.11 0.39
C THR A 67 -8.03 6.14 -0.28
N LYS A 68 -8.68 7.00 0.50
CA LYS A 68 -9.13 8.28 -0.03
C LYS A 68 -7.84 8.93 -0.53
N ARG A 69 -7.44 8.62 -1.77
CA ARG A 69 -6.47 9.39 -2.49
C ARG A 69 -7.16 10.73 -2.56
N VAL A 70 -6.67 11.68 -1.78
CA VAL A 70 -6.90 13.10 -2.05
C VAL A 70 -6.66 13.25 -3.53
N GLY A 71 -7.69 13.71 -4.24
CA GLY A 71 -7.93 13.46 -5.66
C GLY A 71 -6.68 13.39 -6.52
N ILE A 72 -6.25 12.18 -6.84
CA ILE A 72 -5.51 11.94 -8.07
C ILE A 72 -6.55 11.25 -8.92
N SER A 73 -7.25 12.07 -9.71
CA SER A 73 -8.01 11.57 -10.85
C SER A 73 -7.16 10.52 -11.56
N SER A 74 -7.79 9.47 -12.06
CA SER A 74 -7.18 8.59 -13.06
C SER A 74 -6.27 9.39 -14.01
N PRO A 75 -5.15 8.84 -14.51
CA PRO A 75 -4.50 9.41 -15.67
C PRO A 75 -5.49 9.23 -16.84
N THR A 76 -6.50 10.09 -16.93
CA THR A 76 -7.02 10.51 -18.21
C THR A 76 -5.80 11.03 -18.92
N GLU A 77 -5.47 10.43 -20.07
CA GLU A 77 -4.44 10.92 -20.98
C GLU A 77 -4.69 12.41 -21.18
N LYS A 78 -3.95 13.23 -20.45
CA LYS A 78 -4.09 14.68 -20.56
C LYS A 78 -3.46 15.03 -21.89
N THR A 79 -4.29 15.48 -22.81
CA THR A 79 -3.84 15.99 -24.09
C THR A 79 -2.88 17.16 -23.85
N ILE A 80 -2.01 17.42 -24.81
CA ILE A 80 -1.03 18.50 -24.72
C ILE A 80 -1.74 19.85 -24.45
N GLU A 81 -2.92 20.06 -25.04
CA GLU A 81 -3.79 21.21 -24.79
C GLU A 81 -4.18 21.38 -23.31
N ASP A 82 -4.55 20.30 -22.61
CA ASP A 82 -4.91 20.36 -21.19
C ASP A 82 -3.71 20.78 -20.33
N ALA A 83 -2.51 20.30 -20.68
CA ALA A 83 -1.28 20.70 -20.01
C ALA A 83 -0.96 22.18 -20.26
N MET A 84 -1.14 22.66 -21.49
CA MET A 84 -0.95 24.08 -21.82
C MET A 84 -1.94 24.96 -21.05
N GLN A 85 -3.20 24.56 -20.94
CA GLN A 85 -4.22 25.31 -20.21
C GLN A 85 -3.91 25.44 -18.71
N ILE A 86 -3.35 24.39 -18.10
CA ILE A 86 -2.93 24.40 -16.69
C ILE A 86 -1.79 25.41 -16.48
N LEU A 87 -0.79 25.38 -17.37
CA LEU A 87 0.36 26.28 -17.29
C LEU A 87 -0.04 27.74 -17.52
N ALA A 88 -0.95 28.01 -18.46
CA ALA A 88 -1.50 29.35 -18.69
C ALA A 88 -2.26 29.88 -17.46
N LYS A 89 -3.09 29.03 -16.81
CA LYS A 89 -3.79 29.41 -15.56
C LYS A 89 -2.82 29.72 -14.41
N ALA A 90 -1.65 29.10 -14.39
CA ALA A 90 -0.61 29.38 -13.40
C ALA A 90 0.18 30.66 -13.71
N GLY A 91 -0.18 31.42 -14.75
CA GLY A 91 0.42 32.71 -15.10
C GLY A 91 1.66 32.60 -16.00
N TYR A 92 1.97 31.40 -16.52
CA TYR A 92 3.07 31.22 -17.46
C TYR A 92 2.63 31.57 -18.89
N ILE A 93 3.48 32.30 -19.61
CA ILE A 93 3.25 32.67 -21.02
C ILE A 93 3.81 31.56 -21.90
N ILE A 94 2.95 30.90 -22.67
CA ILE A 94 3.30 29.81 -23.57
C ILE A 94 3.31 30.35 -25.00
N GLN A 95 4.45 30.24 -25.68
CA GLN A 95 4.55 30.58 -27.11
C GLN A 95 4.75 29.30 -27.91
N LYS A 96 3.87 29.06 -28.88
CA LYS A 96 4.05 27.96 -29.83
C LYS A 96 5.01 28.43 -30.92
N GLU A 97 6.24 27.92 -30.88
CA GLU A 97 7.22 28.19 -31.93
C GLU A 97 6.72 27.58 -33.26
N LYS A 98 6.43 28.43 -34.24
CA LYS A 98 6.22 27.98 -35.63
C LYS A 98 7.58 27.60 -36.19
N ARG A 99 7.96 26.33 -36.10
CA ARG A 99 8.96 25.78 -37.04
C ARG A 99 8.29 25.71 -38.41
N GLY A 100 8.61 26.68 -39.26
CA GLY A 100 8.35 26.60 -40.69
C GLY A 100 9.38 25.68 -41.35
N GLY A 101 8.92 24.86 -42.30
CA GLY A 101 9.74 23.96 -43.12
C GLY A 101 9.30 22.53 -42.99
#